data_AF-A0A9E5Q050-F1
#
_entry.id   AF-A0A9E5Q050-F1
#
_cell.length_a   1.000
_cell.length_b   1.000
_cell.length_c   1.000
_cell.angle_alpha   90.00
_cell.angle_beta   90.00
_cell.angle_gamma   90.00
#
_symmetry.space_group_name_H-M   'P 1'
#
loop_
_entity.id
_entity.type
_entity.pdbx_description
1 polymer ?
#
loop_
_entity_poly.entity_id
_entity_poly.type
_entity_poly.pdbx_seq_one_letter_code
_entity_poly.pdbx_strand_id
1 'polypeptide(L)'
;MNVLRAAASALLLLGWVVASHLGSTGRGPVDGHVAVAVAPFLAAIAILFARVARPALKLLAWLAVGALLWGLWPLLRTQVALLYYLQHLGIHLALAALFGASLQGAGDALVTRLARFVSEGDLSPRHVRYTRQVTAVWAVFFVLNALVSTALFLFAPREVWSLHANVLTGPLVGLVFLIEVLCRRAVLPPHERPSLSAVVRAWRAVGQHRPADPRSQP
;
A
#
# COMPACT_ATOMS: atom_id res chain seq x y z
N MET A 1 16.73 8.59 -7.98
CA MET A 1 16.54 7.23 -7.42
C MET A 1 17.34 6.27 -8.28
N ASN A 2 18.34 5.58 -7.72
CA ASN A 2 19.32 4.83 -8.52
C ASN A 2 18.68 3.57 -9.13
N VAL A 3 18.99 3.24 -10.40
CA VAL A 3 18.46 2.07 -11.13
C VAL A 3 18.61 0.77 -10.32
N LEU A 4 19.74 0.61 -9.63
CA LEU A 4 20.00 -0.53 -8.74
C LEU A 4 18.96 -0.66 -7.61
N ARG A 5 18.52 0.45 -7.02
CA ARG A 5 17.51 0.44 -5.95
C ARG A 5 16.14 0.03 -6.50
N ALA A 6 15.77 0.55 -7.67
CA ALA A 6 14.52 0.18 -8.33
C ALA A 6 14.49 -1.31 -8.71
N ALA A 7 15.59 -1.83 -9.27
CA ALA A 7 15.75 -3.24 -9.60
C ALA A 7 15.66 -4.12 -8.34
N ALA A 8 16.36 -3.75 -7.26
CA ALA A 8 16.27 -4.46 -5.98
C ALA A 8 14.85 -4.47 -5.42
N SER A 9 14.13 -3.34 -5.43
CA SER A 9 12.74 -3.29 -4.98
C SER A 9 11.81 -4.16 -5.83
N ALA A 10 11.99 -4.18 -7.16
CA ALA A 10 11.20 -5.04 -8.04
C ALA A 10 11.45 -6.53 -7.77
N LEU A 11 12.71 -6.92 -7.57
CA LEU A 11 13.07 -8.30 -7.21
C LEU A 11 12.49 -8.71 -5.85
N LEU A 12 12.51 -7.83 -4.85
CA LEU A 12 11.91 -8.09 -3.55
C LEU A 12 10.40 -8.26 -3.64
N LEU A 13 9.72 -7.42 -4.42
CA LEU A 13 8.28 -7.55 -4.66
C LEU A 13 7.95 -8.86 -5.38
N LEU A 14 8.73 -9.21 -6.41
CA LEU A 14 8.55 -10.48 -7.12
C LEU A 14 8.77 -11.68 -6.21
N GLY A 15 9.84 -11.65 -5.40
CA GLY A 15 10.13 -12.66 -4.39
C GLY A 15 9.00 -12.81 -3.37
N TRP A 16 8.43 -11.68 -2.92
CA TRP A 16 7.27 -11.67 -2.02
C TRP A 16 6.04 -12.31 -2.66
N VAL A 17 5.73 -11.97 -3.92
CA VAL A 17 4.58 -12.54 -4.66
C VAL A 17 4.73 -14.05 -4.80
N VAL A 18 5.92 -14.53 -5.20
CA VAL A 18 6.21 -15.95 -5.35
C VAL A 18 6.10 -16.67 -4.00
N ALA A 19 6.73 -16.14 -2.95
CA ALA A 19 6.68 -16.72 -1.61
C ALA A 19 5.23 -16.78 -1.09
N SER A 20 4.44 -15.74 -1.31
CA SER A 20 3.03 -15.68 -0.89
C SER A 20 2.17 -16.67 -1.67
N HIS A 21 2.39 -16.84 -2.97
CA HIS A 21 1.67 -17.82 -3.79
C HIS A 21 2.02 -19.26 -3.40
N LEU A 22 3.31 -19.58 -3.26
CA LEU A 22 3.76 -20.90 -2.81
C LEU A 22 3.26 -21.21 -1.40
N GLY A 23 3.36 -20.23 -0.49
CA GLY A 23 2.95 -20.38 0.89
C GLY A 23 1.45 -20.62 1.05
N SER A 24 0.64 -19.82 0.35
CA SER A 24 -0.81 -19.97 0.35
C SER A 24 -1.31 -21.24 -0.34
N THR A 25 -0.58 -21.78 -1.33
CA THR A 25 -0.91 -23.06 -1.99
C THR A 25 -0.33 -24.29 -1.27
N GLY A 26 0.47 -24.10 -0.22
CA GLY A 26 1.04 -25.19 0.58
C GLY A 26 2.27 -25.86 -0.04
N ARG A 27 2.93 -25.23 -1.02
CA ARG A 27 4.12 -25.78 -1.68
C ARG A 27 5.40 -25.32 -1.00
N GLY A 28 6.06 -26.21 -0.25
CA GLY A 28 7.32 -25.92 0.44
C GLY A 28 7.25 -26.04 1.96
N PRO A 29 8.29 -25.61 2.69
CA PRO A 29 8.36 -25.75 4.14
C PRO A 29 7.28 -24.92 4.86
N VAL A 30 6.41 -25.60 5.60
CA VAL A 30 5.26 -24.97 6.27
C VAL A 30 5.66 -23.86 7.25
N ASP A 31 6.76 -24.04 8.00
CA ASP A 31 7.23 -23.04 8.96
C ASP A 31 7.70 -21.75 8.25
N GLY A 32 8.29 -21.88 7.06
CA GLY A 32 8.64 -20.72 6.22
C GLY A 32 7.41 -19.96 5.75
N HIS A 33 6.34 -20.68 5.37
CA HIS A 33 5.09 -20.04 4.93
C HIS A 33 4.38 -19.30 6.05
N VAL A 34 4.38 -19.87 7.27
CA VAL A 34 3.84 -19.21 8.46
C VAL A 34 4.66 -17.96 8.78
N ALA A 35 5.99 -18.04 8.75
CA ALA A 35 6.86 -16.89 9.00
C ALA A 35 6.59 -15.74 8.01
N VAL A 36 6.49 -16.04 6.72
CA VAL A 36 6.13 -15.05 5.68
C VAL A 36 4.73 -14.48 5.92
N ALA A 37 3.75 -15.32 6.28
CA ALA A 37 2.39 -14.86 6.54
C ALA A 37 2.28 -13.96 7.79
N VAL A 38 3.09 -14.22 8.82
CA VAL A 38 3.04 -13.47 10.08
C VAL A 38 3.83 -12.14 9.98
N ALA A 39 4.83 -12.07 9.09
CA ALA A 39 5.71 -10.90 8.97
C ALA A 39 4.99 -9.55 8.82
N PRO A 40 3.95 -9.38 7.98
CA PRO A 40 3.23 -8.11 7.87
C PRO A 40 2.49 -7.71 9.14
N PHE A 41 1.95 -8.69 9.88
CA PHE A 41 1.31 -8.43 11.18
C PHE A 41 2.34 -7.99 12.21
N LEU A 42 3.53 -8.60 12.23
CA LEU A 42 4.63 -8.17 13.12
C LEU A 42 5.12 -6.77 12.75
N ALA A 43 5.19 -6.43 11.47
CA ALA A 43 5.54 -5.09 11.03
C ALA A 43 4.50 -4.06 11.51
N ALA A 44 3.20 -4.36 11.38
CA ALA A 44 2.14 -3.50 11.90
C ALA A 44 2.22 -3.33 13.42
N ILE A 45 2.43 -4.41 14.18
CA ILE A 45 2.64 -4.37 15.63
C ILE A 45 3.88 -3.55 15.99
N ALA A 46 4.97 -3.70 15.23
CA ALA A 46 6.20 -2.94 15.48
C ALA A 46 5.99 -1.44 15.30
N ILE A 47 5.24 -1.02 14.27
CA ILE A 47 4.86 0.39 14.05
C ILE A 47 4.03 0.92 15.21
N LEU A 48 3.10 0.13 15.74
CA LEU A 48 2.29 0.51 16.91
C LEU A 48 3.16 0.63 18.16
N PHE A 49 4.03 -0.35 18.43
CA PHE A 49 4.91 -0.34 19.59
C PHE A 49 6.02 0.72 19.51
N ALA A 50 6.37 1.18 18.32
CA ALA A 50 7.27 2.32 18.15
C ALA A 50 6.71 3.62 18.75
N ARG A 51 5.39 3.73 18.97
CA ARG A 51 4.74 4.86 19.63
C ARG A 51 4.82 4.80 21.17
N VAL A 52 5.22 3.66 21.74
CA VAL A 52 5.29 3.47 23.20
C VAL A 52 6.62 4.03 23.71
N ALA A 53 6.55 5.10 24.52
CA ALA A 53 7.73 5.77 25.07
C ALA A 53 8.45 4.99 26.19
N ARG A 54 7.75 4.05 26.85
CA ARG A 54 8.29 3.30 28.01
C ARG A 54 8.99 2.01 27.56
N PRO A 55 10.32 1.89 27.68
CA PRO A 55 11.07 0.74 27.14
C PRO A 55 10.68 -0.59 27.81
N ALA A 56 10.42 -0.58 29.12
CA ALA A 56 9.99 -1.77 29.85
C ALA A 56 8.64 -2.32 29.35
N LEU A 57 7.66 -1.46 29.11
CA LEU A 57 6.36 -1.88 28.55
C LEU A 57 6.50 -2.40 27.12
N LYS A 58 7.36 -1.75 26.31
CA LYS A 58 7.65 -2.21 24.95
C LYS A 58 8.31 -3.59 24.94
N LEU A 59 9.27 -3.84 25.85
CA LEU A 59 9.91 -5.15 26.01
C LEU A 59 8.88 -6.20 26.43
N LEU A 60 8.07 -5.91 27.46
CA LEU A 60 7.03 -6.82 27.94
C LEU A 60 6.02 -7.15 26.83
N ALA A 61 5.62 -6.16 26.04
CA ALA A 61 4.70 -6.35 24.92
C ALA A 61 5.31 -7.25 23.83
N TRP A 62 6.59 -7.10 23.51
CA TRP A 62 7.29 -7.99 22.58
C TRP A 62 7.45 -9.42 23.12
N LEU A 63 7.74 -9.58 24.41
CA LEU A 63 7.78 -10.90 25.06
C LEU A 63 6.40 -11.57 25.01
N ALA A 64 5.33 -10.83 25.26
CA ALA A 64 3.96 -11.34 25.16
C ALA A 64 3.61 -11.76 23.72
N VAL A 65 3.99 -10.96 22.72
CA VAL A 65 3.82 -11.32 21.29
C VAL A 65 4.62 -12.59 20.96
N GLY A 66 5.88 -12.69 21.41
CA GLY A 66 6.72 -13.87 21.19
C GLY A 66 6.13 -15.14 21.83
N ALA A 67 5.67 -15.05 23.07
CA ALA A 67 5.01 -16.16 23.77
C ALA A 67 3.72 -16.59 23.08
N LEU A 68 2.91 -15.62 22.62
CA LEU A 68 1.67 -15.90 21.89
C LEU A 68 1.97 -16.60 20.55
N LEU A 69 2.95 -16.11 19.78
CA LEU A 69 3.35 -16.73 18.52
C LEU A 69 3.87 -18.16 18.71
N TRP A 70 4.68 -18.38 19.74
CA TRP A 70 5.18 -19.70 20.09
C TRP A 70 4.03 -20.65 20.43
N GLY A 71 3.11 -20.23 21.28
CA GLY A 71 1.94 -21.04 21.67
C GLY A 71 0.97 -21.32 20.51
N LEU A 72 0.76 -20.35 19.62
CA LEU A 72 -0.14 -20.50 18.47
C LEU A 72 0.53 -21.13 17.25
N TRP A 73 1.85 -21.34 17.26
CA TRP A 73 2.59 -21.83 16.09
C TRP A 73 2.01 -23.11 15.46
N PRO A 74 1.64 -24.15 16.24
CA PRO A 74 1.06 -25.36 15.68
C PRO A 74 -0.27 -25.08 14.95
N LEU A 75 -1.11 -24.20 15.49
CA LEU A 75 -2.37 -23.80 14.87
C LEU A 75 -2.10 -23.02 13.57
N LEU A 76 -1.16 -22.07 13.58
CA LEU A 76 -0.81 -21.26 12.41
C LEU A 76 -0.31 -22.13 11.24
N ARG A 77 0.45 -23.20 11.53
CA ARG A 77 0.90 -24.18 10.52
C ARG A 77 -0.26 -24.89 9.81
N THR A 78 -1.40 -25.08 10.47
CA THR A 78 -2.59 -25.69 9.86
C THR A 78 -3.45 -24.68 9.09
N GLN A 79 -3.33 -23.39 9.41
CA GLN A 79 -4.19 -22.32 8.90
C GLN A 79 -3.47 -21.33 7.97
N VAL A 80 -2.40 -21.76 7.30
CA VAL A 80 -1.56 -20.88 6.47
C VAL A 80 -2.37 -20.09 5.43
N ALA A 81 -3.25 -20.73 4.67
CA ALA A 81 -4.06 -20.01 3.67
C ALA A 81 -5.03 -19.00 4.30
N LEU A 82 -5.58 -19.29 5.49
CA LEU A 82 -6.41 -18.35 6.21
C LEU A 82 -5.60 -17.10 6.60
N LEU A 83 -4.33 -17.25 6.99
CA LEU A 83 -3.46 -16.10 7.30
C LEU A 83 -3.24 -15.20 6.07
N TYR A 84 -2.94 -15.78 4.91
CA TYR A 84 -2.80 -15.02 3.66
C TYR A 84 -4.13 -14.38 3.22
N TYR A 85 -5.26 -15.06 3.44
CA TYR A 85 -6.58 -14.51 3.19
C TYR A 85 -6.88 -13.31 4.08
N LEU A 86 -6.65 -13.42 5.39
CA LEU A 86 -6.86 -12.32 6.33
C LEU A 86 -5.96 -11.12 6.02
N GLN A 87 -4.72 -11.34 5.56
CA GLN A 87 -3.87 -10.25 5.10
C GLN A 87 -4.46 -9.55 3.87
N HIS A 88 -4.82 -10.33 2.84
CA HIS A 88 -5.38 -9.80 1.60
C HIS A 88 -6.71 -9.07 1.85
N LEU A 89 -7.62 -9.67 2.59
CA LEU A 89 -8.87 -9.05 2.99
C LEU A 89 -8.63 -7.78 3.80
N GLY A 90 -7.80 -7.87 4.84
CA GLY A 90 -7.53 -6.79 5.79
C GLY A 90 -6.96 -5.56 5.11
N ILE A 91 -5.99 -5.72 4.19
CA ILE A 91 -5.41 -4.58 3.48
C ILE A 91 -6.44 -3.90 2.55
N HIS A 92 -7.28 -4.68 1.86
CA HIS A 92 -8.32 -4.12 0.98
C HIS A 92 -9.39 -3.39 1.78
N LEU A 93 -9.85 -3.95 2.90
CA LEU A 93 -10.82 -3.27 3.77
C LEU A 93 -10.23 -2.02 4.42
N ALA A 94 -8.97 -2.06 4.86
CA ALA A 94 -8.30 -0.89 5.40
C ALA A 94 -8.16 0.23 4.36
N LEU A 95 -7.80 -0.10 3.12
CA LEU A 95 -7.72 0.86 2.03
C LEU A 95 -9.11 1.38 1.63
N ALA A 96 -10.11 0.51 1.53
CA ALA A 96 -11.50 0.91 1.29
C ALA A 96 -12.00 1.88 2.36
N ALA A 97 -11.73 1.59 3.64
CA ALA A 97 -12.08 2.46 4.76
C ALA A 97 -11.33 3.79 4.70
N LEU A 98 -10.03 3.78 4.39
CA LEU A 98 -9.22 5.00 4.25
C LEU A 98 -9.75 5.93 3.14
N PHE A 99 -10.00 5.38 1.95
CA PHE A 99 -10.55 6.14 0.83
C PHE A 99 -12.00 6.55 1.09
N GLY A 100 -12.84 5.64 1.58
CA GLY A 100 -14.24 5.89 1.89
C GLY A 100 -14.47 6.92 2.98
N ALA A 101 -13.73 6.85 4.09
CA ALA A 101 -13.80 7.83 5.17
C ALA A 101 -13.37 9.22 4.69
N SER A 102 -12.39 9.29 3.77
CA SER A 102 -11.98 10.57 3.18
C SER A 102 -13.05 11.24 2.31
N LEU A 103 -14.10 10.52 1.91
CA LEU A 103 -15.22 11.09 1.14
C LEU A 103 -16.33 11.68 2.03
N GLN A 104 -16.41 11.29 3.30
CA GLN A 104 -17.52 11.66 4.19
C GLN A 104 -17.22 12.89 5.06
N GLY A 105 -15.94 13.20 5.28
CA GLY A 105 -15.53 14.33 6.11
C GLY A 105 -15.63 15.70 5.42
N ALA A 106 -15.57 16.77 6.21
CA ALA A 106 -15.48 18.16 5.74
C ALA A 106 -14.14 18.51 5.05
N GLY A 107 -13.17 17.59 5.07
CA GLY A 107 -11.87 17.75 4.45
C GLY A 107 -11.80 17.21 3.01
N ASP A 108 -10.66 17.41 2.38
CA ASP A 108 -10.40 16.92 1.03
C ASP A 108 -10.37 15.37 0.95
N ALA A 109 -10.98 14.84 -0.12
CA ALA A 109 -10.84 13.44 -0.49
C ALA A 109 -9.35 13.06 -0.64
N LEU A 110 -8.98 11.80 -0.40
CA LEU A 110 -7.57 11.39 -0.34
C LEU A 110 -6.81 11.74 -1.63
N VAL A 111 -7.39 11.49 -2.81
CA VAL A 111 -6.74 11.82 -4.08
C VAL A 111 -6.68 13.35 -4.30
N THR A 112 -7.65 14.11 -3.78
CA THR A 112 -7.62 15.57 -3.80
C THR A 112 -6.44 16.10 -2.98
N ARG A 113 -6.23 15.57 -1.77
CA ARG A 113 -5.08 15.92 -0.92
C ARG A 113 -3.76 15.65 -1.60
N LEU A 114 -3.62 14.47 -2.22
CA LEU A 114 -2.43 14.12 -3.00
C LEU A 114 -2.22 15.06 -4.18
N ALA A 115 -3.29 15.41 -4.91
CA ALA A 115 -3.21 16.36 -6.01
C ALA A 115 -2.78 17.75 -5.55
N ARG A 116 -3.33 18.28 -4.45
CA ARG A 116 -2.91 19.59 -3.89
C ARG A 116 -1.44 19.58 -3.46
N PHE A 117 -0.99 18.48 -2.85
CA PHE A 117 0.40 18.34 -2.43
C PHE A 117 1.36 18.36 -3.63
N VAL A 118 0.99 17.73 -4.74
CA VAL A 118 1.81 17.69 -5.97
C VAL A 118 1.73 19.01 -6.76
N SER A 119 0.60 19.70 -6.72
CA SER A 119 0.35 20.93 -7.48
C SER A 119 0.65 22.23 -6.71
N GLU A 120 1.23 22.15 -5.51
CA GLU A 120 1.53 23.31 -4.65
C GLU A 120 0.29 24.19 -4.33
N GLY A 121 -0.85 23.55 -4.05
CA GLY A 121 -1.98 24.16 -3.34
C GLY A 121 -3.22 24.51 -4.18
N ASP A 122 -3.05 24.90 -5.45
CA ASP A 122 -4.18 25.35 -6.27
C ASP A 122 -4.74 24.23 -7.18
N LEU A 123 -6.01 23.89 -6.94
CA LEU A 123 -6.80 22.99 -7.78
C LEU A 123 -8.10 23.69 -8.16
N SER A 124 -8.45 23.66 -9.45
CA SER A 124 -9.75 24.17 -9.90
C SER A 124 -10.91 23.35 -9.30
N PRO A 125 -12.11 23.93 -9.16
CA PRO A 125 -13.28 23.19 -8.64
C PRO A 125 -13.60 21.92 -9.44
N ARG A 126 -13.35 21.95 -10.76
CA ARG A 126 -13.47 20.78 -11.64
C ARG A 126 -12.48 19.69 -11.26
N HIS A 127 -11.22 20.06 -11.03
CA HIS A 127 -10.16 19.14 -10.67
C HIS A 127 -10.44 18.48 -9.31
N VAL A 128 -10.95 19.25 -8.33
CA VAL A 128 -11.39 18.74 -7.01
C VAL A 128 -12.53 17.73 -7.15
N ARG A 129 -13.56 18.01 -7.98
CA ARG A 129 -14.67 17.08 -8.22
C ARG A 129 -14.18 15.79 -8.86
N TYR A 130 -13.27 15.89 -9.84
CA TYR A 130 -12.66 14.74 -10.51
C TYR A 130 -11.88 13.87 -9.51
N THR A 131 -10.97 14.44 -8.73
CA THR A 131 -10.17 13.66 -7.76
C THR A 131 -11.03 13.04 -6.66
N ARG A 132 -12.14 13.67 -6.28
CA ARG A 132 -13.14 13.08 -5.39
C ARG A 132 -13.82 11.85 -6.03
N GLN A 133 -14.19 11.91 -7.31
CA GLN A 133 -14.74 10.74 -8.03
C GLN A 133 -13.70 9.61 -8.13
N VAL A 134 -12.45 9.93 -8.44
CA VAL A 134 -11.35 8.94 -8.46
C VAL A 134 -11.18 8.29 -7.08
N THR A 135 -11.29 9.06 -6.00
CA THR A 135 -11.27 8.51 -4.62
C THR A 135 -12.41 7.51 -4.39
N ALA A 136 -13.61 7.79 -4.90
CA ALA A 136 -14.74 6.86 -4.82
C ALA A 136 -14.52 5.58 -5.65
N VAL A 137 -13.97 5.70 -6.86
CA VAL A 137 -13.60 4.53 -7.69
C VAL A 137 -12.61 3.62 -6.95
N TRP A 138 -11.61 4.19 -6.30
CA TRP A 138 -10.66 3.41 -5.48
C TRP A 138 -11.34 2.71 -4.31
N ALA A 139 -12.19 3.41 -3.55
CA ALA A 139 -12.93 2.80 -2.44
C ALA A 139 -13.79 1.61 -2.92
N VAL A 140 -14.54 1.80 -4.01
CA VAL A 140 -15.37 0.74 -4.62
C VAL A 140 -14.51 -0.42 -5.12
N PHE A 141 -13.41 -0.14 -5.81
CA PHE A 141 -12.49 -1.18 -6.28
C PHE A 141 -11.98 -2.05 -5.12
N PHE A 142 -11.54 -1.45 -4.01
CA PHE A 142 -11.03 -2.21 -2.87
C PHE A 142 -12.11 -3.06 -2.21
N VAL A 143 -13.35 -2.55 -2.09
CA VAL A 143 -14.49 -3.35 -1.59
C VAL A 143 -14.79 -4.51 -2.53
N LEU A 144 -14.91 -4.26 -3.83
CA LEU A 144 -15.19 -5.32 -4.81
C LEU A 144 -14.09 -6.37 -4.84
N ASN A 145 -12.82 -5.97 -4.76
CA ASN A 145 -11.71 -6.92 -4.75
C ASN A 145 -11.69 -7.75 -3.45
N ALA A 146 -12.02 -7.16 -2.30
CA ALA A 146 -12.20 -7.90 -1.05
C ALA A 146 -13.33 -8.94 -1.14
N LEU A 147 -14.46 -8.57 -1.76
CA LEU A 147 -15.60 -9.46 -1.97
C LEU A 147 -15.26 -10.61 -2.93
N VAL A 148 -14.62 -10.31 -4.06
CA VAL A 148 -14.17 -11.32 -5.04
C VAL A 148 -13.15 -12.26 -4.39
N SER A 149 -12.16 -11.73 -3.67
CA SER A 149 -11.18 -12.54 -2.94
C SER A 149 -11.85 -13.45 -1.92
N THR A 150 -12.85 -12.96 -1.19
CA THR A 150 -13.63 -13.75 -0.23
C THR A 150 -14.44 -14.85 -0.93
N ALA A 151 -15.13 -14.54 -2.02
CA ALA A 151 -15.88 -15.52 -2.79
C ALA A 151 -14.96 -16.63 -3.33
N LEU A 152 -13.79 -16.25 -3.88
CA LEU A 152 -12.80 -17.23 -4.35
C LEU A 152 -12.24 -18.07 -3.21
N PHE A 153 -11.96 -17.48 -2.05
CA PHE A 153 -11.46 -18.21 -0.90
C PHE A 153 -12.46 -19.26 -0.38
N LEU A 154 -13.75 -18.93 -0.38
CA LEU A 154 -14.81 -19.78 0.14
C LEU A 154 -15.26 -20.86 -0.85
N PHE A 155 -15.26 -20.56 -2.15
CA PHE A 155 -15.95 -21.39 -3.16
C PHE A 155 -15.04 -21.93 -4.26
N ALA A 156 -13.80 -21.43 -4.41
CA ALA A 156 -12.89 -21.87 -5.47
C ALA A 156 -11.71 -22.69 -4.92
N PRO A 157 -11.01 -23.45 -5.77
CA PRO A 157 -9.75 -24.08 -5.39
C PRO A 157 -8.74 -23.05 -4.89
N ARG A 158 -7.91 -23.47 -3.94
CA ARG A 158 -6.93 -22.63 -3.24
C ARG A 158 -5.94 -21.96 -4.20
N GLU A 159 -5.58 -22.64 -5.28
CA GLU A 159 -4.70 -22.12 -6.33
C GLU A 159 -5.34 -20.95 -7.08
N VAL A 160 -6.63 -21.02 -7.37
CA VAL A 160 -7.38 -19.97 -8.07
C VAL A 160 -7.48 -18.74 -7.19
N TRP A 161 -7.86 -18.92 -5.91
CA TRP A 161 -7.86 -17.83 -4.94
C TRP A 161 -6.46 -17.21 -4.79
N SER A 162 -5.43 -18.05 -4.64
CA SER A 162 -4.06 -17.58 -4.46
C SER A 162 -3.54 -16.80 -5.67
N LEU A 163 -3.86 -17.23 -6.89
CA LEU A 163 -3.53 -16.52 -8.12
C LEU A 163 -4.16 -15.12 -8.10
N HIS A 164 -5.46 -15.03 -7.78
CA HIS A 164 -6.13 -13.74 -7.66
C HIS A 164 -5.49 -12.84 -6.60
N ALA A 165 -5.35 -13.36 -5.37
CA ALA A 165 -4.92 -12.58 -4.22
C ALA A 165 -3.46 -12.12 -4.34
N ASN A 166 -2.55 -13.04 -4.69
CA ASN A 166 -1.11 -12.79 -4.62
C ASN A 166 -0.51 -12.31 -5.95
N VAL A 167 -1.08 -12.72 -7.09
CA VAL A 167 -0.51 -12.41 -8.41
C VAL A 167 -1.31 -11.31 -9.12
N LEU A 168 -2.64 -11.43 -9.19
CA LEU A 168 -3.47 -10.53 -10.01
C LEU A 168 -3.80 -9.19 -9.35
N THR A 169 -3.78 -9.09 -8.02
CA THR A 169 -4.05 -7.82 -7.31
C THR A 169 -3.15 -6.68 -7.82
N GLY A 170 -1.85 -6.94 -8.01
CA GLY A 170 -0.91 -5.93 -8.52
C GLY A 170 -1.28 -5.40 -9.91
N PRO A 171 -1.42 -6.27 -10.92
CA PRO A 171 -1.93 -5.92 -12.25
C PRO A 171 -3.28 -5.19 -12.22
N LEU A 172 -4.24 -5.62 -11.39
CA LEU A 172 -5.55 -4.98 -11.27
C LEU A 172 -5.42 -3.54 -10.74
N VAL A 173 -4.62 -3.33 -9.69
CA VAL A 173 -4.31 -1.99 -9.17
C VAL A 173 -3.63 -1.14 -10.26
N GLY A 174 -2.66 -1.72 -10.98
CA GLY A 174 -1.98 -1.06 -12.10
C GLY A 174 -2.94 -0.66 -13.22
N LEU A 175 -3.93 -1.49 -13.53
CA LEU A 175 -4.96 -1.21 -14.52
C LEU A 175 -5.86 -0.06 -14.08
N VAL A 176 -6.31 -0.02 -12.82
CA VAL A 176 -7.09 1.10 -12.28
C VAL A 176 -6.29 2.40 -12.37
N PHE A 177 -5.00 2.39 -12.02
CA PHE A 177 -4.11 3.54 -12.20
C PHE A 177 -3.97 3.96 -13.66
N LEU A 178 -3.80 3.01 -14.59
CA LEU A 178 -3.68 3.32 -16.01
C LEU A 178 -4.97 3.98 -16.53
N ILE A 179 -6.13 3.41 -16.21
CA ILE A 179 -7.44 3.96 -16.55
C ILE A 179 -7.58 5.37 -15.98
N GLU A 180 -7.21 5.58 -14.72
CA GLU A 180 -7.23 6.90 -14.08
C GLU A 180 -6.39 7.92 -14.85
N VAL A 181 -5.15 7.58 -15.23
CA VAL A 181 -4.26 8.47 -15.98
C VAL A 181 -4.82 8.80 -17.36
N LEU A 182 -5.39 7.82 -18.05
CA LEU A 182 -6.02 8.02 -19.37
C LEU A 182 -7.26 8.93 -19.24
N CYS A 183 -8.13 8.65 -18.28
CA CYS A 183 -9.31 9.48 -17.98
C CYS A 183 -8.91 10.91 -17.62
N ARG A 184 -7.87 11.09 -16.80
CA ARG A 184 -7.34 12.40 -16.43
C ARG A 184 -6.90 13.18 -17.67
N ARG A 185 -6.20 12.52 -18.60
CA ARG A 185 -5.75 13.13 -19.86
C ARG A 185 -6.90 13.42 -20.84
N ALA A 186 -8.01 12.69 -20.78
CA ALA A 186 -9.18 12.96 -21.61
C ALA A 186 -10.04 14.10 -21.04
N VAL A 187 -10.24 14.12 -19.71
CA VAL A 187 -11.20 15.01 -19.06
C VAL A 187 -10.60 16.35 -18.67
N LEU A 188 -9.31 16.43 -18.32
CA LEU A 188 -8.71 17.67 -17.83
C LEU A 188 -7.95 18.45 -18.91
N PRO A 189 -8.17 19.77 -19.03
CA PRO A 189 -7.44 20.64 -19.95
C PRO A 189 -5.91 20.55 -19.76
N PRO A 190 -5.10 20.73 -20.83
CA PRO A 190 -3.65 20.66 -20.74
C PRO A 190 -3.00 21.60 -19.71
N HIS A 191 -3.58 22.77 -19.45
CA HIS A 191 -3.06 23.76 -18.50
C HIS A 191 -3.32 23.40 -17.02
N GLU A 192 -4.27 22.51 -16.74
CA GLU A 192 -4.51 21.98 -15.38
C GLU A 192 -3.67 20.72 -15.10
N ARG A 193 -2.93 20.23 -16.10
CA ARG A 193 -1.99 19.12 -15.92
C ARG A 193 -0.71 19.72 -15.33
N PRO A 194 -0.12 19.12 -14.29
CA PRO A 194 1.21 19.53 -13.86
C PRO A 194 2.15 19.41 -15.06
N SER A 195 2.65 20.54 -15.54
CA SER A 195 3.58 20.56 -16.66
C SER A 195 4.83 19.78 -16.26
N LEU A 196 5.27 18.82 -17.08
CA LEU A 196 6.52 18.08 -16.86
C LEU A 196 7.71 19.05 -16.70
N SER A 197 7.68 20.21 -17.37
CA SER A 197 8.69 21.24 -17.21
C SER A 197 8.61 21.99 -15.87
N ALA A 198 7.43 22.09 -15.25
CA ALA A 198 7.29 22.65 -13.90
C ALA A 198 7.89 21.69 -12.86
N VAL A 199 7.62 20.38 -12.98
CA VAL A 199 8.20 19.35 -12.11
C VAL A 199 9.73 19.30 -12.23
N VAL A 200 10.27 19.37 -13.46
CA VAL A 200 11.72 19.39 -13.70
C VAL A 200 12.36 20.68 -13.18
N ARG A 201 11.71 21.84 -13.34
CA ARG A 201 12.21 23.12 -12.80
C ARG A 201 12.21 23.14 -11.27
N ALA A 202 11.16 22.64 -10.62
CA ALA A 202 11.10 22.52 -9.17
C ALA A 202 12.22 21.63 -8.62
N TRP A 203 12.46 20.47 -9.25
CA TRP A 203 13.57 19.59 -8.87
C TRP A 203 14.96 20.23 -9.04
N ARG A 204 15.15 21.07 -10.06
CA ARG A 204 16.40 21.82 -10.25
C ARG A 204 16.58 22.94 -9.22
N ALA A 205 15.51 23.61 -8.82
CA ALA A 205 15.56 24.69 -7.82
C ALA A 205 15.91 24.17 -6.41
N VAL A 206 15.42 22.98 -6.05
CA VAL A 206 15.74 22.31 -4.76
C VAL A 206 17.23 21.91 -4.69
N GLY A 207 17.86 21.58 -5.83
CA GLY A 207 19.29 21.24 -5.88
C GLY A 207 20.24 22.44 -5.76
N GLN A 208 19.74 23.67 -5.93
CA GLN A 208 20.56 24.89 -5.89
C GLN A 208 20.60 25.57 -4.52
N HIS A 209 19.68 25.23 -3.60
CA HIS A 209 19.72 25.70 -2.21
C HIS A 209 20.65 24.82 -1.36
N ARG A 210 21.95 24.89 -1.66
CA ARG A 210 22.98 24.55 -0.68
C ARG A 210 23.19 25.81 0.17
N PRO A 211 23.02 25.79 1.50
CA PRO A 211 23.24 26.98 2.31
C PRO A 211 24.67 27.48 2.07
N ALA A 212 24.83 28.75 1.70
CA ALA A 212 26.13 29.38 1.65
C ALA A 212 26.75 29.31 3.05
N ASP A 213 28.01 28.88 3.11
CA ASP A 213 28.78 28.77 4.35
C ASP A 213 28.88 30.17 5.01
N PRO A 214 28.42 30.34 6.26
CA PRO A 214 28.47 31.64 6.95
C PRO A 214 29.89 32.18 7.19
N ARG A 215 30.95 31.43 6.84
CA ARG A 215 32.35 31.76 7.15
C ARG A 215 33.08 32.58 6.09
N SER A 216 32.41 33.03 5.04
CA SER A 216 33.02 33.90 4.02
C SER A 216 32.36 35.28 4.01
N GLN A 217 32.62 36.08 5.03
CA GLN A 217 32.56 37.55 4.92
C GLN A 217 33.91 38.11 5.39
N PRO A 218 34.56 38.97 4.58
CA PRO A 218 35.89 39.52 4.85
C PRO A 218 35.91 40.56 5.98
#